data_AF-A0A4Y8IRE1-F1
#
_entry.id   AF-A0A4Y8IRE1-F1
#
_cell.length_a   1.000
_cell.length_b   1.000
_cell.length_c   1.000
_cell.angle_alpha   90.00
_cell.angle_beta   90.00
_cell.angle_gamma   90.00
#
_symmetry.space_group_name_H-M   'P 1'
#
loop_
_entity.id
_entity.type
_entity.pdbx_description
1 polymer ?
#
loop_
_entity_poly.entity_id
_entity_poly.type
_entity_poly.pdbx_seq_one_letter_code
_entity_poly.pdbx_strand_id
1 'polypeptide(L)'
;MPALQDLYVLTTQMVDKFEEDQNENREEMVKTFNFFVNERQKLLKEISAPYSEKELEMGQELVRLDQQLKLLVDDYFTKFKVDMTKLSKKRHSNKKYVNPYANVYGTDGSFIDKKN
;
A
#
# COMPACT_ATOMS: atom_id res chain seq x y z
N MET A 1 8.85 -29.74 11.46
CA MET A 1 7.47 -29.52 10.98
C MET A 1 7.54 -28.77 9.67
N PRO A 2 7.04 -29.35 8.57
CA PRO A 2 7.06 -28.72 7.25
C PRO A 2 6.36 -27.34 7.25
N ALA A 3 5.18 -27.24 7.87
CA ALA A 3 4.41 -26.00 7.92
C ALA A 3 5.16 -24.80 8.53
N LEU A 4 6.03 -25.02 9.53
CA LEU A 4 6.84 -23.95 10.12
C LEU A 4 7.93 -23.48 9.15
N GLN A 5 8.57 -24.42 8.45
CA GLN A 5 9.59 -24.11 7.46
C GLN A 5 8.98 -23.40 6.25
N ASP A 6 7.81 -23.84 5.79
CA ASP A 6 7.07 -23.21 4.70
C ASP A 6 6.65 -21.79 5.08
N LEU A 7 6.21 -21.59 6.33
CA LEU A 7 5.87 -20.25 6.84
C LEU A 7 7.09 -19.34 6.93
N TYR A 8 8.25 -19.88 7.32
CA TYR A 8 9.52 -19.17 7.32
C TYR A 8 9.90 -18.70 5.92
N VAL A 9 9.94 -19.62 4.96
CA VAL A 9 10.26 -19.31 3.55
C VAL A 9 9.28 -18.31 2.96
N LEU A 10 7.98 -18.51 3.18
CA LEU A 10 6.92 -17.61 2.71
C LEU A 10 7.09 -16.19 3.27
N THR A 11 7.48 -16.07 4.55
CA THR A 11 7.71 -14.77 5.19
C THR A 11 8.96 -14.09 4.67
N THR A 12 10.07 -14.83 4.49
CA THR A 12 11.30 -14.30 3.88
C THR A 12 11.06 -13.78 2.47
N GLN A 13 10.40 -14.57 1.62
CA GLN A 13 10.06 -14.16 0.25
C GLN A 13 9.23 -12.87 0.20
N MET A 14 8.33 -12.69 1.18
CA MET A 14 7.53 -11.47 1.26
C MET A 14 8.36 -10.28 1.72
N VAL A 15 9.27 -10.46 2.70
CA VAL A 15 10.22 -9.43 3.11
C VAL A 15 11.06 -8.98 1.92
N ASP A 16 11.68 -9.92 1.21
CA ASP A 16 12.51 -9.64 0.04
C ASP A 16 11.72 -8.85 -1.02
N LYS A 17 10.48 -9.25 -1.30
CA LYS A 17 9.61 -8.54 -2.25
C LYS A 17 9.32 -7.10 -1.84
N PHE A 18 9.10 -6.83 -0.55
CA PHE A 18 8.90 -5.45 -0.06
C PHE A 18 10.20 -4.63 -0.04
N GLU A 19 11.37 -5.26 0.04
CA GLU A 19 12.66 -4.58 -0.02
C GLU A 19 13.10 -4.26 -1.45
N GLU A 20 12.84 -5.17 -2.39
CA GLU A 20 13.16 -5.00 -3.82
C GLU A 20 12.26 -3.96 -4.50
N ASP A 21 11.02 -3.79 -4.02
CA ASP A 21 10.01 -3.05 -4.74
C ASP A 21 10.01 -1.53 -4.49
N GLN A 22 10.49 -0.78 -5.49
CA GLN A 22 10.23 0.66 -5.66
C GLN A 22 9.37 0.98 -6.91
N ASN A 23 9.04 -0.01 -7.76
CA ASN A 23 8.53 0.23 -9.14
C ASN A 23 7.49 -0.79 -9.67
N GLU A 24 7.12 -1.81 -8.92
CA GLU A 24 6.15 -2.84 -9.30
C GLU A 24 4.72 -2.26 -9.33
N ASN A 25 3.86 -2.91 -10.10
CA ASN A 25 2.47 -2.49 -10.20
C ASN A 25 1.77 -2.68 -8.85
N ARG A 26 1.30 -1.58 -8.26
CA ARG A 26 0.64 -1.56 -6.95
C ARG A 26 -0.50 -2.55 -6.82
N GLU A 27 -1.26 -2.78 -7.90
CA GLU A 27 -2.34 -3.77 -7.89
C GLU A 27 -1.82 -5.21 -7.76
N GLU A 28 -0.69 -5.51 -8.39
CA GLU A 28 -0.03 -6.81 -8.31
C GLU A 28 0.58 -7.05 -6.93
N MET A 29 1.17 -6.01 -6.33
CA MET A 29 1.67 -6.08 -4.96
C MET A 29 0.53 -6.36 -3.96
N VAL A 30 -0.62 -5.70 -4.10
CA VAL A 30 -1.81 -5.97 -3.27
C VAL A 30 -2.34 -7.39 -3.47
N LYS A 31 -2.38 -7.90 -4.71
CA LYS A 31 -2.81 -9.29 -4.97
C LYS A 31 -1.85 -10.30 -4.34
N THR A 32 -0.55 -10.09 -4.51
CA THR A 32 0.49 -10.95 -3.93
C THR A 32 0.43 -10.95 -2.41
N PHE A 33 0.27 -9.78 -1.80
CA PHE A 33 0.14 -9.67 -0.34
C PHE A 33 -1.12 -10.37 0.19
N ASN A 34 -2.26 -10.26 -0.49
CA ASN A 34 -3.47 -10.99 -0.11
C ASN A 34 -3.29 -12.51 -0.22
N PHE A 35 -2.62 -13.00 -1.27
CA PHE A 35 -2.28 -14.42 -1.38
C PHE A 35 -1.42 -14.87 -0.21
N PHE A 36 -0.38 -14.11 0.13
CA PHE A 36 0.48 -14.36 1.28
C PHE A 36 -0.28 -14.46 2.60
N VAL A 37 -1.18 -13.51 2.89
CA VAL A 37 -1.98 -13.53 4.13
C VAL A 37 -2.84 -14.80 4.20
N ASN A 38 -3.43 -15.22 3.09
CA ASN A 38 -4.24 -16.43 3.03
C ASN A 38 -3.41 -17.71 3.25
N GLU A 39 -2.26 -17.84 2.59
CA GLU A 39 -1.38 -19.00 2.76
C GLU A 39 -0.81 -19.06 4.17
N ARG A 40 -0.36 -17.93 4.71
CA ARG A 40 0.08 -17.82 6.10
C ARG A 40 -1.00 -18.31 7.08
N GLN A 41 -2.25 -17.92 6.88
CA GLN A 41 -3.34 -18.36 7.74
C GLN A 41 -3.54 -19.89 7.71
N LYS A 42 -3.32 -20.54 6.56
CA LYS A 42 -3.40 -22.00 6.44
C LYS A 42 -2.25 -22.66 7.21
N LEU A 43 -1.02 -22.22 6.96
CA LEU A 43 0.18 -22.77 7.60
C LEU A 43 0.15 -22.62 9.13
N LEU A 44 -0.31 -21.48 9.65
CA LEU A 44 -0.44 -21.26 11.09
C LEU A 44 -1.40 -22.25 11.78
N LYS A 45 -2.40 -22.78 11.08
CA LYS A 45 -3.34 -23.77 11.65
C LYS A 45 -2.71 -25.16 11.80
N GLU A 46 -1.67 -25.45 11.01
CA GLU A 46 -0.98 -26.74 11.02
C GLU A 46 0.14 -26.79 12.06
N ILE A 47 0.58 -25.62 12.55
CA ILE A 47 1.62 -25.51 13.57
C ILE A 47 0.99 -25.81 14.94
N SER A 48 1.36 -26.94 15.53
CA SER A 48 0.88 -27.37 16.86
C SER A 48 2.01 -28.04 17.64
N ALA A 49 1.95 -27.98 18.97
CA ALA A 49 2.92 -28.62 19.85
C ALA A 49 2.86 -30.16 19.75
N PRO A 50 3.95 -30.90 20.06
CA PRO A 50 5.21 -30.47 20.67
C PRO A 50 6.26 -29.95 19.67
N TYR A 51 7.06 -28.98 20.10
CA TYR A 51 8.14 -28.38 19.30
C TYR A 51 9.52 -28.90 19.72
N SER A 52 10.39 -29.12 18.73
CA SER A 52 11.82 -29.35 18.94
C SER A 52 12.58 -28.04 19.16
N GLU A 53 13.79 -28.12 19.71
CA GLU A 53 14.65 -26.95 19.95
C GLU A 53 14.95 -26.16 18.66
N LYS A 54 15.22 -26.86 17.56
CA LYS A 54 15.42 -26.24 16.23
C LYS A 54 14.19 -25.49 15.72
N GLU A 55 12.99 -26.00 16.02
CA GLU A 55 11.74 -25.35 15.63
C GLU A 55 11.46 -24.12 16.49
N LEU A 56 11.87 -24.13 17.76
CA LEU A 56 11.79 -22.95 18.62
C LEU A 56 12.73 -21.84 18.14
N GLU A 57 13.97 -22.18 17.78
CA GLU A 57 14.92 -21.22 17.19
C GLU A 57 14.38 -20.63 15.88
N MET A 58 13.90 -21.48 14.97
CA MET A 58 13.29 -21.04 13.72
C MET A 58 12.05 -20.16 13.96
N GLY A 59 11.23 -20.50 14.96
CA GLY A 59 10.08 -19.70 15.36
C GLY A 59 10.47 -18.31 15.89
N GLN A 60 11.56 -18.21 16.65
CA GLN A 60 12.08 -16.92 17.11
C GLN A 60 12.54 -16.03 15.94
N GLU A 61 13.25 -16.63 14.98
CA GLU A 61 13.69 -15.90 13.79
C GLU A 61 12.50 -15.51 12.90
N LEU A 62 11.51 -16.38 12.74
CA LEU A 62 10.26 -16.07 12.06
C LEU A 62 9.55 -14.85 12.67
N VAL A 63 9.50 -14.75 14.01
CA VAL A 63 8.91 -13.59 14.69
C VAL A 63 9.67 -12.30 14.38
N ARG A 64 11.00 -12.36 14.25
CA ARG A 64 11.81 -11.19 13.86
C ARG A 64 11.53 -10.78 12.41
N LEU A 65 11.50 -11.74 11.50
CA LEU A 65 11.15 -11.48 10.09
C LEU A 65 9.73 -10.90 9.97
N ASP A 66 8.79 -11.37 10.77
CA ASP A 66 7.42 -10.84 10.79
C ASP A 66 7.37 -9.38 11.26
N GLN A 67 8.18 -9.03 12.27
CA GLN A 67 8.30 -7.64 12.73
C GLN A 67 8.91 -6.74 11.65
N GLN A 68 9.94 -7.21 10.95
CA GLN A 68 10.54 -6.50 9.82
C GLN A 68 9.52 -6.31 8.70
N LEU A 69 8.83 -7.38 8.31
CA LEU A 69 7.80 -7.34 7.28
C LEU A 69 6.71 -6.32 7.62
N LYS A 70 6.26 -6.29 8.88
CA LYS A 70 5.26 -5.31 9.34
C LYS A 70 5.71 -3.88 9.11
N LEU A 71 6.95 -3.54 9.46
CA LEU A 71 7.49 -2.19 9.25
C LEU A 71 7.52 -1.82 7.77
N LEU A 72 7.92 -2.75 6.90
CA LEU A 72 7.96 -2.54 5.45
C LEU A 72 6.55 -2.32 4.87
N VAL A 73 5.58 -3.14 5.30
CA VAL A 73 4.17 -3.02 4.88
C VAL A 73 3.58 -1.68 5.32
N ASP A 74 3.83 -1.26 6.56
CA ASP A 74 3.33 0.00 7.10
C ASP A 74 3.90 1.22 6.34
N ASP A 75 5.20 1.19 5.99
CA ASP A 75 5.83 2.22 5.17
C ASP A 75 5.24 2.25 3.75
N TYR A 76 5.12 1.09 3.10
CA TYR A 76 4.50 0.96 1.78
C TYR A 76 3.06 1.51 1.79
N PHE A 77 2.26 1.18 2.80
CA PHE A 77 0.88 1.65 2.92
C PHE A 77 0.80 3.15 3.17
N THR A 78 1.76 3.70 3.90
CA THR A 78 1.89 5.14 4.14
C THR A 78 2.20 5.89 2.83
N LYS A 79 3.17 5.40 2.05
CA LYS A 79 3.50 5.94 0.71
C LYS A 79 2.29 5.85 -0.23
N PHE A 80 1.60 4.72 -0.21
CA PHE A 80 0.39 4.49 -1.00
C PHE A 80 -0.71 5.53 -0.69
N LYS A 81 -1.00 5.78 0.61
CA LYS A 81 -1.96 6.80 1.04
C LYS A 81 -1.57 8.20 0.54
N VAL A 82 -0.30 8.57 0.70
CA VAL A 82 0.21 9.88 0.26
C VAL A 82 -0.07 10.09 -1.23
N ASP A 83 0.19 9.09 -2.06
CA ASP A 83 -0.04 9.22 -3.50
C ASP A 83 -1.51 9.32 -3.88
N MET A 84 -2.39 8.60 -3.17
CA MET A 84 -3.84 8.73 -3.35
C MET A 84 -4.30 10.17 -3.05
N THR A 85 -3.75 10.81 -2.00
CA THR A 85 -4.06 12.22 -1.71
C THR A 85 -3.51 13.18 -2.76
N LYS A 86 -2.31 12.95 -3.30
CA LYS A 86 -1.73 13.77 -4.38
C LYS A 86 -2.57 13.68 -5.66
N LEU A 87 -3.00 12.48 -6.05
CA LEU A 87 -3.88 12.26 -7.21
C LEU A 87 -5.22 12.99 -7.05
N SER A 88 -5.82 12.94 -5.86
CA SER A 88 -7.06 13.68 -5.55
C SER A 88 -6.87 15.20 -5.65
N LYS A 89 -5.77 15.73 -5.09
CA LYS A 89 -5.43 17.17 -5.17
C LYS A 89 -5.19 17.63 -6.61
N LYS A 90 -4.50 16.84 -7.44
CA LYS A 90 -4.28 17.15 -8.87
C LYS A 90 -5.60 17.21 -9.65
N ARG A 91 -6.54 16.31 -9.38
CA ARG A 91 -7.90 16.34 -9.99
C ARG A 91 -8.69 17.59 -9.57
N HIS A 92 -8.61 18.00 -8.30
CA HIS A 92 -9.27 19.21 -7.81
C HIS A 92 -8.65 20.51 -8.37
N SER A 93 -7.32 20.57 -8.47
CA SER A 93 -6.62 21.72 -9.05
C SER A 93 -6.93 21.88 -10.53
N ASN A 94 -6.93 20.80 -11.32
CA ASN A 94 -7.30 20.86 -12.73
C ASN A 94 -8.73 21.36 -12.94
N LYS A 95 -9.69 21.00 -12.07
CA LYS A 95 -11.07 21.52 -12.16
C LYS A 95 -11.18 23.01 -11.82
N LYS A 96 -10.33 23.56 -10.93
CA LYS A 96 -10.31 24.99 -10.60
C LYS A 96 -9.73 25.87 -11.72
N TYR A 97 -8.85 25.35 -12.56
CA TYR A 97 -8.24 26.09 -13.68
C TYR A 97 -9.07 26.08 -14.98
N VAL A 98 -10.08 25.22 -15.10
CA VAL A 98 -10.94 25.17 -16.29
C VAL A 98 -12.00 26.28 -16.30
N ASN A 99 -12.14 27.05 -15.21
CA ASN A 99 -13.17 28.08 -15.19
C ASN A 99 -12.83 29.42 -14.48
N PRO A 100 -11.83 30.19 -14.94
CA PRO A 100 -11.62 31.56 -14.47
C PRO A 100 -12.65 32.57 -15.00
N TYR A 101 -13.49 32.20 -15.98
CA TYR A 101 -14.34 33.14 -16.72
C TYR A 101 -15.86 32.88 -16.65
N ALA A 102 -16.36 31.76 -16.11
CA ALA A 102 -17.82 31.57 -16.04
C ALA A 102 -18.51 32.50 -15.05
N ASN A 103 -17.78 33.08 -14.10
CA ASN A 103 -18.35 34.07 -13.18
C ASN A 103 -18.34 35.50 -13.74
N VAL A 104 -17.92 35.72 -15.00
CA VAL A 104 -17.91 37.05 -15.64
C VAL A 104 -19.12 37.26 -16.57
N TYR A 105 -19.97 36.24 -16.77
CA TYR A 105 -21.14 36.30 -17.68
C TYR A 105 -22.50 36.19 -16.97
N GLY A 106 -22.68 36.94 -15.89
CA GLY A 106 -23.97 37.14 -15.23
C GLY A 106 -23.69 37.90 -13.95
N THR A 107 -24.02 39.16 -13.79
CA THR A 107 -25.24 39.89 -14.17
C THR A 107 -24.88 41.36 -14.28
N ASP A 108 -25.57 42.05 -15.18
CA ASP A 108 -25.52 43.49 -15.43
C ASP A 108 -24.54 43.90 -16.56
N GLY A 109 -24.99 43.62 -17.79
CA GLY A 109 -24.50 44.30 -18.97
C GLY A 109 -24.97 45.75 -18.94
N SER A 110 -24.33 46.57 -18.12
CA SER A 110 -24.54 48.01 -18.10
C SER A 110 -23.51 48.68 -18.98
N PHE A 111 -24.06 49.29 -20.04
CA PHE A 111 -23.47 50.17 -21.03
C PHE A 111 -22.26 50.98 -20.52
N ILE A 112 -21.11 50.85 -21.18
CA ILE A 112 -20.14 51.95 -21.21
C ILE A 112 -20.52 52.85 -22.39
N ASP A 113 -21.22 53.92 -22.06
CA ASP A 113 -21.53 55.04 -22.95
C ASP A 113 -20.23 55.68 -23.49
N LYS A 114 -20.33 56.16 -24.72
CA LYS A 114 -19.26 56.77 -25.51
C LYS A 114 -18.61 57.95 -24.78
N LYS A 115 -17.33 58.19 -25.05
CA LYS A 115 -16.88 59.53 -25.47
C LYS A 115 -15.50 59.52 -26.15
N ASN A 116 -15.50 60.07 -27.37
CA ASN A 116 -14.44 60.67 -28.18
C ASN A 116 -13.04 60.05 -28.18
#